data_AF-A0A7L0R4C7-F1
#
_entry.id   AF-A0A7L0R4C7-F1
#
_cell.length_a   1.000
_cell.length_b   1.000
_cell.length_c   1.000
_cell.angle_alpha   90.00
_cell.angle_beta   90.00
_cell.angle_gamma   90.00
#
_symmetry.space_group_name_H-M   'P 1'
#
loop_
_entity.id
_entity.type
_entity.pdbx_description
1 polymer ?
#
loop_
_entity_poly.entity_id
_entity_poly.type
_entity_poly.pdbx_seq_one_letter_code
_entity_poly.pdbx_strand_id
1 'polypeptide(L)'
;EKPHKCLECGKGFRESSDLTRHQRIHTGEWAYECEECGKGFSCSSALITHPHIHTREKPYECTHYQKGFQRCSHLLYHQRIHTDERSFLYPDCGKGFKQNSHIITHLCIHTGERLYECPQCGKSFTNSSHLTRNQRSH
;
A
#
# COMPACT_ATOMS: atom_id res chain seq x y z
N GLU A 1 19.68 2.77 8.93
CA GLU A 1 19.99 3.85 7.99
C GLU A 1 19.56 3.46 6.57
N LYS A 2 19.37 4.40 5.64
CA LYS A 2 19.02 4.13 4.23
C LYS A 2 20.09 4.74 3.31
N PRO A 3 21.25 4.08 3.18
CA PRO A 3 22.41 4.67 2.49
C PRO A 3 22.20 4.81 0.97
N HIS A 4 21.35 3.98 0.36
CA HIS A 4 21.13 3.98 -1.08
C HIS A 4 19.92 4.84 -1.44
N LYS A 5 20.12 5.97 -2.13
CA LYS A 5 19.03 6.89 -2.51
C LYS A 5 18.82 6.88 -4.02
N CYS A 6 17.55 6.83 -4.43
CA CYS A 6 17.16 7.07 -5.81
C CYS A 6 17.29 8.55 -6.12
N LEU A 7 18.02 8.90 -7.18
CA LEU A 7 18.24 10.29 -7.57
C LEU A 7 17.01 10.91 -8.25
N GLU A 8 16.16 10.10 -8.88
CA GLU A 8 14.98 10.60 -9.60
C GLU A 8 13.83 10.97 -8.67
N CYS A 9 13.62 10.23 -7.58
CA CYS A 9 12.50 10.45 -6.66
C CYS A 9 12.91 10.67 -5.20
N GLY A 10 14.22 10.70 -4.91
CA GLY A 10 14.77 10.88 -3.57
C GLY A 10 14.59 9.71 -2.60
N LYS A 11 13.93 8.62 -3.02
CA LYS A 11 13.57 7.51 -2.12
C LYS A 11 14.80 6.73 -1.66
N GLY A 12 14.92 6.55 -0.34
CA GLY A 12 16.01 5.80 0.29
C GLY A 12 15.70 4.31 0.52
N PHE A 13 16.72 3.47 0.36
CA PHE A 13 16.73 2.03 0.49
C PHE A 13 17.86 1.58 1.41
N ARG A 14 17.66 0.43 2.08
CA ARG A 14 18.65 -0.17 2.98
C ARG A 14 19.70 -0.94 2.21
N GLU A 15 19.29 -1.62 1.14
CA GLU A 15 20.14 -2.44 0.29
C GLU A 15 20.26 -1.83 -1.11
N SER A 16 21.40 -2.06 -1.78
CA SER A 16 21.61 -1.62 -3.16
C SER A 16 20.72 -2.38 -4.14
N SER A 17 20.49 -3.68 -3.91
CA SER A 17 19.57 -4.55 -4.65
C SER A 17 18.16 -3.97 -4.72
N ASP A 18 17.68 -3.40 -3.61
CA ASP A 18 16.38 -2.74 -3.52
C ASP A 18 16.32 -1.47 -4.36
N LEU A 19 17.39 -0.66 -4.34
CA LEU A 19 17.49 0.54 -5.17
C LEU A 19 17.48 0.17 -6.66
N THR A 20 18.29 -0.81 -7.07
CA THR A 20 18.33 -1.28 -8.47
C THR A 20 16.97 -1.78 -8.93
N ARG A 21 16.28 -2.58 -8.10
CA ARG A 21 14.91 -3.01 -8.39
C ARG A 21 13.93 -1.83 -8.47
N HIS A 22 14.09 -0.82 -7.62
CA HIS A 22 13.23 0.36 -7.66
C HIS A 22 13.42 1.19 -8.93
N GLN A 23 14.66 1.35 -9.40
CA GLN A 23 14.97 2.12 -10.61
C GLN A 23 14.23 1.60 -11.85
N ARG A 24 13.95 0.30 -11.91
CA ARG A 24 13.12 -0.33 -12.96
C ARG A 24 11.74 0.29 -13.14
N ILE A 25 11.19 0.90 -12.08
CA ILE A 25 9.88 1.56 -12.15
C ILE A 25 9.94 2.83 -12.99
N HIS A 26 11.09 3.51 -13.01
CA HIS A 26 11.27 4.74 -13.78
C HIS A 26 11.65 4.44 -15.23
N THR A 27 12.46 3.40 -15.45
CA THR A 27 12.83 2.98 -16.82
C THR A 27 11.72 2.21 -17.53
N GLY A 28 10.73 1.68 -16.78
CA GLY A 28 9.71 0.80 -17.33
C GLY A 28 10.24 -0.59 -17.70
N GLU A 29 11.44 -0.95 -17.25
CA GLU A 29 12.03 -2.26 -17.49
C GLU A 29 11.46 -3.29 -16.52
N TRP A 30 10.52 -4.09 -17.00
CA TRP A 30 9.91 -5.17 -16.22
C TRP A 30 10.62 -6.49 -16.51
N ALA A 31 11.39 -6.99 -15.54
CA ALA A 31 12.14 -8.24 -15.70
C ALA A 31 11.27 -9.50 -15.61
N TYR A 32 10.03 -9.36 -15.16
CA TYR A 32 9.10 -10.47 -14.95
C TYR A 32 7.75 -10.10 -15.54
N GLU A 33 7.20 -10.92 -16.42
CA GLU A 33 5.95 -10.64 -17.12
C GLU A 33 4.94 -11.77 -16.86
N CYS A 34 3.67 -11.39 -16.72
CA CYS A 34 2.57 -12.35 -16.68
C CYS A 34 2.18 -12.75 -18.10
N GLU A 35 2.33 -14.03 -18.43
CA GLU A 35 1.98 -14.55 -19.76
C GLU A 35 0.50 -14.40 -20.12
N GLU A 36 -0.40 -14.37 -19.12
CA GLU A 36 -1.85 -14.26 -19.36
C GLU A 36 -2.29 -12.85 -19.73
N CYS A 37 -1.68 -11.81 -19.15
CA CYS A 37 -2.13 -10.42 -19.34
C CYS A 37 -1.04 -9.43 -19.77
N GLY A 38 0.18 -9.90 -20.02
CA GLY A 38 1.34 -9.09 -20.40
C GLY A 38 1.81 -8.12 -19.31
N LYS A 39 1.32 -8.26 -18.07
CA LYS A 39 1.65 -7.31 -17.02
C LYS A 39 3.06 -7.53 -16.50
N GLY A 40 3.88 -6.48 -16.56
CA GLY A 40 5.25 -6.46 -16.05
C GLY A 40 5.35 -6.21 -14.55
N PHE A 41 6.37 -6.81 -13.92
CA PHE A 41 6.74 -6.70 -12.52
C PHE A 41 8.25 -6.48 -12.35
N SER A 42 8.63 -5.69 -11.36
CA SER A 42 10.05 -5.40 -11.06
C SER A 42 10.71 -6.50 -10.21
N CYS A 43 9.92 -7.38 -9.57
CA CYS A 43 10.39 -8.56 -8.84
C CYS A 43 9.58 -9.82 -9.09
N SER A 44 10.25 -10.97 -8.98
CA SER A 44 9.67 -12.30 -9.15
C SER A 44 8.57 -12.60 -8.12
N SER A 45 8.74 -12.19 -6.87
CA SER A 45 7.74 -12.40 -5.81
C SER A 45 6.40 -11.74 -6.11
N ALA A 46 6.39 -10.61 -6.82
CA ALA A 46 5.17 -9.96 -7.26
C ALA A 46 4.49 -10.76 -8.38
N LEU A 47 5.27 -11.28 -9.34
CA LEU A 47 4.76 -12.18 -10.38
C LEU A 47 4.21 -13.47 -9.79
N ILE A 48 4.87 -14.11 -8.82
CA ILE A 48 4.42 -15.38 -8.22
C ILE A 48 3.01 -15.29 -7.62
N THR A 49 2.70 -14.16 -6.96
CA THR A 49 1.38 -13.98 -6.31
C THR A 49 0.33 -13.36 -7.22
N HIS A 50 0.73 -12.88 -8.41
CA HIS A 50 -0.17 -12.21 -9.34
C HIS A 50 -1.23 -13.13 -9.96
N PRO A 51 -0.91 -14.36 -10.41
CA PRO A 51 -1.87 -15.29 -11.02
C PRO A 51 -3.16 -15.51 -10.23
N HIS A 52 -3.14 -15.40 -8.90
CA HIS A 52 -4.34 -15.52 -8.07
C HIS A 52 -5.44 -14.49 -8.39
N ILE A 53 -5.13 -13.39 -9.09
CA ILE A 53 -6.14 -12.46 -9.58
C ILE A 53 -6.92 -12.99 -10.77
N HIS A 54 -6.28 -13.81 -11.60
CA HIS A 54 -6.85 -14.40 -12.80
C HIS A 54 -7.73 -15.59 -12.43
N THR A 55 -7.19 -16.50 -11.62
CA THR A 55 -7.89 -17.70 -11.17
C THR A 55 -8.95 -17.41 -10.10
N ARG A 56 -8.90 -16.22 -9.47
CA ARG A 56 -9.68 -15.85 -8.29
C ARG A 56 -9.47 -16.80 -7.10
N GLU A 57 -8.41 -17.59 -7.13
CA GLU A 57 -8.03 -18.46 -6.03
C GLU A 57 -7.73 -17.66 -4.78
N LYS A 58 -8.17 -18.21 -3.64
CA LYS A 58 -8.02 -17.61 -2.33
C LYS A 58 -7.43 -18.63 -1.37
N PRO A 59 -6.13 -18.96 -1.53
CA PRO A 59 -5.49 -20.04 -0.78
C PRO A 59 -5.42 -19.78 0.73
N TYR A 60 -5.64 -18.53 1.17
CA TYR A 60 -5.61 -18.16 2.58
C TYR A 60 -7.01 -17.89 3.08
N GLU A 61 -7.53 -18.73 3.97
CA GLU A 61 -8.89 -18.59 4.50
C GLU A 61 -8.90 -18.20 5.97
N CYS A 62 -9.84 -17.31 6.32
CA CYS A 62 -10.17 -17.03 7.70
C CYS A 62 -11.10 -18.11 8.27
N THR A 63 -10.69 -18.76 9.35
CA THR A 63 -11.45 -19.83 10.01
C THR A 63 -12.76 -19.36 10.66
N HIS A 64 -12.85 -18.09 11.06
CA HIS A 64 -14.05 -17.57 11.75
C HIS A 64 -15.24 -17.28 10.82
N TYR A 65 -14.98 -16.85 9.58
CA TYR A 65 -16.02 -16.40 8.64
C TYR A 65 -15.88 -17.00 7.23
N GLN A 66 -15.00 -17.99 7.06
CA GLN A 66 -14.69 -18.64 5.77
C GLN A 66 -14.39 -17.64 4.64
N LYS A 67 -13.81 -16.50 5.01
CA LYS A 67 -13.44 -15.47 4.04
C LYS A 67 -12.04 -15.78 3.49
N GLY A 68 -11.97 -16.04 2.19
CA GLY A 68 -10.71 -16.28 1.49
C GLY A 68 -9.98 -15.02 1.00
N PHE A 69 -8.65 -15.09 0.96
CA PHE A 69 -7.71 -14.06 0.53
C PHE A 69 -6.67 -14.61 -0.43
N GLN A 70 -6.24 -13.77 -1.38
CA GLN A 70 -5.17 -14.08 -2.35
C GLN A 70 -3.76 -13.99 -1.75
N ARG A 71 -3.60 -13.34 -0.60
CA ARG A 71 -2.30 -13.10 0.06
C ARG A 71 -2.40 -13.34 1.55
N CYS A 72 -1.41 -14.02 2.12
CA CYS A 72 -1.32 -14.27 3.56
C CYS A 72 -1.34 -12.97 4.38
N SER A 73 -0.63 -11.93 3.93
CA SER A 73 -0.61 -10.63 4.61
C SER A 73 -2.00 -9.98 4.72
N HIS A 74 -2.88 -10.20 3.73
CA HIS A 74 -4.26 -9.70 3.79
C HIS A 74 -5.10 -10.48 4.79
N LEU A 75 -4.89 -11.80 4.92
CA LEU A 75 -5.53 -12.62 5.96
C LEU A 75 -5.08 -12.18 7.36
N LEU A 76 -3.77 -12.02 7.58
CA LEU A 76 -3.24 -11.55 8.87
C LEU A 76 -3.79 -10.18 9.26
N TYR A 77 -3.91 -9.28 8.28
CA TYR A 77 -4.55 -7.99 8.50
C TYR A 77 -6.03 -8.13 8.86
N HIS A 78 -6.76 -8.98 8.12
CA HIS A 78 -8.16 -9.25 8.38
C HIS A 78 -8.39 -9.85 9.76
N GLN A 79 -7.53 -10.76 10.23
CA GLN A 79 -7.69 -11.40 11.55
C GLN A 79 -7.71 -10.39 12.70
N ARG A 80 -7.09 -9.21 12.54
CA ARG A 80 -7.19 -8.11 13.51
C ARG A 80 -8.61 -7.58 13.69
N ILE A 81 -9.56 -7.89 12.83
CA ILE A 81 -10.96 -7.53 13.07
C ILE A 81 -11.59 -8.41 14.15
N HIS A 82 -11.11 -9.65 14.30
CA HIS A 82 -11.61 -10.62 15.28
C HIS A 82 -11.04 -10.37 16.67
N THR A 83 -9.86 -9.75 16.73
CA THR A 83 -9.28 -9.26 17.98
C THR A 83 -9.63 -7.78 18.15
N ASP A 84 -9.84 -7.30 19.37
CA ASP A 84 -9.92 -5.86 19.64
C ASP A 84 -8.54 -5.18 19.69
N GLU A 85 -7.53 -5.84 19.11
CA GLU A 85 -6.17 -5.35 19.07
C GLU A 85 -6.06 -4.09 18.19
N ARG A 86 -5.67 -2.98 18.82
CA ARG A 86 -5.39 -1.71 18.16
C ARG A 86 -3.90 -1.43 18.25
N SER A 87 -3.14 -1.98 17.30
CA SER A 87 -1.67 -1.89 17.29
C SER A 87 -1.15 -0.46 17.04
N PHE A 88 -1.99 0.47 16.62
CA PHE A 88 -1.61 1.86 16.36
C PHE A 88 -2.37 2.81 17.28
N LEU A 89 -1.69 3.32 18.32
CA LEU A 89 -2.28 4.23 19.30
C LEU A 89 -1.81 5.66 19.03
N TYR A 90 -2.73 6.61 19.14
CA TYR A 90 -2.38 8.03 19.19
C TYR A 90 -2.36 8.50 20.65
N PRO A 91 -1.18 8.81 21.23
CA PRO A 91 -1.04 9.04 22.67
C PRO A 91 -1.91 10.18 23.21
N ASP A 92 -2.00 11.29 22.48
CA ASP A 92 -2.59 12.54 23.02
C ASP A 92 -4.12 12.46 23.19
N CYS A 93 -4.80 11.62 22.40
CA CYS A 93 -6.26 11.47 22.48
C CYS A 93 -6.71 10.06 22.86
N GLY A 94 -5.78 9.14 23.09
CA GLY A 94 -6.05 7.75 23.49
C GLY A 94 -6.75 6.89 22.43
N LYS A 95 -6.97 7.38 21.20
CA LYS A 95 -7.61 6.60 20.14
C LYS A 95 -6.67 5.57 19.55
N GLY A 96 -7.14 4.34 19.44
CA GLY A 96 -6.43 3.24 18.80
C GLY A 96 -7.03 2.82 17.46
N PHE A 97 -6.17 2.41 16.53
CA PHE A 97 -6.52 2.01 15.17
C PHE A 97 -5.93 0.64 14.85
N LYS A 98 -6.66 -0.12 14.01
CA LYS A 98 -6.22 -1.43 13.50
C LYS A 98 -5.25 -1.32 12.30
N GLN A 99 -5.23 -0.16 11.63
CA GLN A 99 -4.39 0.14 10.46
C GLN A 99 -3.55 1.40 10.66
N ASN A 100 -2.32 1.38 10.12
CA ASN A 100 -1.44 2.54 10.09
C ASN A 100 -2.02 3.70 9.24
N SER A 101 -2.62 3.39 8.10
CA SER A 101 -3.26 4.40 7.24
C SER A 101 -4.31 5.21 8.00
N HIS A 102 -5.10 4.56 8.87
CA HIS A 102 -6.15 5.22 9.63
C HIS A 102 -5.63 6.15 10.73
N ILE A 103 -4.52 5.80 11.39
CA ILE A 103 -3.91 6.72 12.36
C ILE A 103 -3.26 7.92 11.67
N ILE A 104 -2.64 7.73 10.50
CA ILE A 104 -2.06 8.84 9.73
C ILE A 104 -3.15 9.82 9.27
N THR A 105 -4.27 9.32 8.76
CA THR A 105 -5.39 10.21 8.40
C THR A 105 -6.09 10.82 9.61
N HIS A 106 -6.06 10.15 10.77
CA HIS A 106 -6.55 10.70 12.03
C HIS A 106 -5.68 11.85 12.53
N LEU A 107 -4.35 11.76 12.39
CA LEU A 107 -3.40 12.78 12.82
C LEU A 107 -3.70 14.14 12.19
N CYS A 108 -4.16 14.14 10.93
CA CYS A 108 -4.60 15.34 10.22
C CYS A 108 -5.68 16.16 10.95
N ILE A 109 -6.46 15.53 11.84
CA ILE A 109 -7.47 16.24 12.66
C ILE A 109 -6.80 17.09 13.72
N HIS A 110 -5.67 16.63 14.29
CA HIS A 110 -4.95 17.34 15.34
C HIS A 110 -3.99 18.38 14.78
N THR A 111 -3.31 18.06 13.67
CA THR A 111 -2.32 18.96 13.06
C THR A 111 -2.96 19.97 12.09
N GLY A 112 -4.18 19.71 11.62
CA GLY A 112 -4.80 20.48 10.54
C GLY A 112 -4.19 20.22 9.16
N GLU A 113 -3.19 19.35 9.06
CA GLU A 113 -2.50 19.03 7.82
C GLU A 113 -3.40 18.27 6.84
N ARG A 114 -3.18 18.47 5.54
CA ARG A 114 -3.88 17.75 4.47
C ARG A 114 -2.85 17.20 3.50
N LEU A 115 -2.56 15.91 3.63
CA LEU A 115 -1.42 15.23 3.00
C LEU A 115 -1.54 15.08 1.48
N TYR A 116 -2.74 15.23 0.91
CA TYR A 116 -3.00 14.90 -0.49
C TYR A 116 -3.58 16.10 -1.23
N GLU A 117 -2.77 16.76 -2.06
CA GLU A 117 -3.18 17.92 -2.84
C GLU A 117 -3.54 17.55 -4.29
N CYS A 118 -4.61 18.15 -4.80
CA CYS A 118 -4.98 18.03 -6.20
C CYS A 118 -4.20 19.03 -7.06
N PRO A 119 -3.35 18.57 -7.99
CA PRO A 119 -2.53 19.46 -8.81
C PRO A 119 -3.35 20.30 -9.80
N GLN A 120 -4.58 19.88 -10.14
CA GLN A 120 -5.43 20.61 -11.08
C GLN A 120 -6.22 21.75 -10.42
N CYS A 121 -6.64 21.61 -9.16
CA CYS A 121 -7.52 22.58 -8.51
C CYS A 121 -7.06 23.05 -7.13
N GLY A 122 -5.87 22.63 -6.67
CA GLY A 122 -5.28 23.00 -5.38
C GLY A 122 -6.01 22.47 -4.14
N LYS A 123 -7.12 21.73 -4.31
CA LYS A 123 -7.86 21.18 -3.17
C LYS A 123 -7.03 20.11 -2.47
N SER A 124 -6.81 20.28 -1.17
CA SER A 124 -6.13 19.28 -0.33
C SER A 124 -7.12 18.35 0.37
N PHE A 125 -6.70 17.13 0.68
CA PHE A 125 -7.49 16.08 1.31
C PHE A 125 -6.69 15.35 2.38
N THR A 126 -7.38 14.77 3.35
CA THR A 126 -6.76 13.95 4.41
C THR A 126 -6.55 12.50 3.98
N ASN A 127 -7.18 12.06 2.88
CA ASN A 127 -7.11 10.69 2.36
C ASN A 127 -6.90 10.70 0.84
N SER A 128 -5.99 9.85 0.35
CA SER A 128 -5.72 9.67 -1.09
C SER A 128 -6.96 9.24 -1.88
N SER A 129 -7.85 8.44 -1.30
CA SER A 129 -9.08 7.98 -1.96
C SER A 129 -10.01 9.15 -2.30
N HIS A 130 -10.05 10.17 -1.44
CA HIS A 130 -10.83 11.39 -1.71
C HIS A 130 -10.18 12.23 -2.81
N LEU A 131 -8.85 12.32 -2.82
CA LEU A 131 -8.11 12.97 -3.91
C LEU A 131 -8.38 12.27 -5.25
N THR A 132 -8.26 10.94 -5.32
CA THR A 132 -8.52 10.18 -6.55
C THR A 132 -9.95 10.37 -7.05
N ARG A 133 -10.95 10.37 -6.15
CA ARG A 133 -12.34 10.65 -6.54
C ARG A 133 -12.51 12.06 -7.11
N ASN A 134 -11.90 13.06 -6.47
CA ASN A 134 -11.91 14.44 -6.96
C ASN A 134 -11.19 14.58 -8.32
N GLN A 135 -10.10 13.85 -8.54
CA GLN A 135 -9.40 13.87 -9.82
C GLN A 135 -10.23 13.27 -10.97
N ARG A 136 -11.16 12.35 -10.68
CA ARG A 136 -12.08 11.77 -11.68
C ARG A 136 -13.25 12.69 -12.04
N SER A 137 -13.52 13.71 -11.24
CA SER A 137 -14.60 14.67 -11.50
C SER A 137 -14.15 15.89 -12.30
N HIS A 138 -12.86 15.98 -12.60
CA HIS A 138 -12.30 16.91 -13.59
C HIS A 138 -12.23 16.20 -14.94
#